data_AF-A0A7J9G617-F1
#
_entry.id   AF-A0A7J9G617-F1
#
_cell.length_a   1.000
_cell.length_b   1.000
_cell.length_c   1.000
_cell.angle_alpha   90.00
_cell.angle_beta   90.00
_cell.angle_gamma   90.00
#
_symmetry.space_group_name_H-M   'P 1'
#
loop_
_entity.id
_entity.type
_entity.pdbx_description
1 polymer ?
#
loop_
_entity_poly.entity_id
_entity_poly.type
_entity_poly.pdbx_seq_one_letter_code
_entity_poly.pdbx_strand_id
1 'polypeptide(L)'
;MSCINLKRLTFMFVIACVVWCSSIGTWIARKGNYRQGRSKWNPPHKTTPKPKAPTHSIPPPLHRPKVFDVRRFGAKGNGKTDDTKAFQDAWSGACKVEGSTVLVPSKFTFLVGPASFSGVNCQPNIVFQLDGIIIAPTDFQCWGNGSLPWLEFTYLRGGVTVQGKGILDGRGSKWWKDDGTEPKIPLNTSFQQISPIHIIIYFSFH
;
A
#
# COMPACT_ATOMS: atom_id res chain seq x y z
N MET A 1 8.40 3.68 -35.40
CA MET A 1 9.58 4.56 -35.40
C MET A 1 9.68 5.24 -34.05
N SER A 2 10.79 4.99 -33.37
CA SER A 2 11.14 5.35 -31.99
C SER A 2 11.13 6.85 -31.72
N CYS A 3 11.15 7.23 -30.42
CA CYS A 3 12.04 8.29 -29.92
C CYS A 3 12.15 8.22 -28.38
N ILE A 4 13.13 7.43 -27.92
CA ILE A 4 13.60 7.42 -26.54
C ILE A 4 14.55 8.62 -26.37
N ASN A 5 14.32 9.43 -25.32
CA ASN A 5 14.97 10.73 -25.13
C ASN A 5 16.42 10.57 -24.62
N LEU A 6 17.38 11.12 -25.37
CA LEU A 6 18.84 11.08 -25.12
C LEU A 6 19.26 11.62 -23.74
N LYS A 7 18.38 12.37 -23.06
CA LYS A 7 18.61 12.87 -21.69
C LYS A 7 18.59 11.78 -20.60
N ARG A 8 18.01 10.61 -20.89
CA ARG A 8 17.96 9.49 -19.92
C ARG A 8 19.26 8.68 -19.88
N LEU A 9 20.05 8.67 -20.97
CA LEU A 9 21.32 7.94 -21.02
C LEU A 9 22.44 8.66 -20.26
N THR A 10 22.48 9.99 -20.32
CA THR A 10 23.50 10.78 -19.60
C THR A 10 23.30 10.73 -18.08
N PHE A 11 22.07 10.63 -17.59
CA PHE A 11 21.77 10.55 -16.16
C PHE A 11 22.21 9.21 -15.53
N MET A 12 22.20 8.12 -16.30
CA MET A 12 22.66 6.79 -15.84
C MET A 12 24.19 6.74 -15.64
N PHE A 13 24.96 7.45 -16.48
CA PHE A 13 26.43 7.49 -16.33
C PHE A 13 26.89 8.33 -15.14
N VAL A 14 26.19 9.41 -14.79
CA VAL A 14 26.56 10.28 -13.66
C VAL A 14 26.34 9.57 -12.31
N ILE A 15 25.30 8.75 -12.17
CA ILE A 15 25.03 8.00 -10.93
C ILE A 15 26.08 6.90 -10.71
N ALA A 16 26.57 6.26 -11.78
CA ALA A 16 27.61 5.24 -11.69
C ALA A 16 28.96 5.80 -11.16
N CYS A 17 29.29 7.06 -11.47
CA CYS A 17 30.51 7.71 -10.97
C CYS A 17 30.41 8.10 -9.48
N VAL A 18 29.23 8.50 -8.99
CA VAL A 18 29.04 8.91 -7.59
C VAL A 18 29.11 7.72 -6.62
N VAL A 19 28.72 6.52 -7.08
CA VAL A 19 28.72 5.30 -6.26
C VAL A 19 30.12 4.69 -6.09
N TRP A 20 31.12 5.08 -6.90
CA TRP A 20 32.48 4.53 -6.82
C TRP A 20 33.51 5.41 -6.07
N CYS A 21 33.11 6.55 -5.50
CA CYS A 21 34.06 7.45 -4.82
C CYS A 21 34.08 7.40 -3.28
N SER A 22 33.37 6.47 -2.62
CA SER A 22 33.30 6.44 -1.15
C SER A 22 34.19 5.38 -0.48
N SER A 23 35.04 4.68 -1.25
CA SER A 23 36.08 3.81 -0.69
C SER A 23 37.41 4.54 -0.74
N ILE A 24 37.78 5.23 0.35
CA ILE A 24 39.14 5.39 0.92
C ILE A 24 39.05 6.47 2.02
N GLY A 25 39.33 6.09 3.26
CA GLY A 25 39.36 6.99 4.40
C GLY A 25 39.45 6.26 5.74
N THR A 26 40.58 5.59 5.99
CA THR A 26 41.01 5.16 7.32
C THR A 26 41.25 6.39 8.22
N TRP A 27 41.28 6.21 9.56
CA TRP A 27 42.31 6.70 10.51
C TRP A 27 41.80 6.82 11.96
N ILE A 28 42.28 5.86 12.76
CA ILE A 28 42.86 5.93 14.13
C ILE A 28 42.02 6.25 15.38
N ALA A 29 42.22 5.33 16.34
CA ALA A 29 41.79 5.30 17.73
C ALA A 29 42.44 6.36 18.66
N ARG A 30 41.72 6.70 19.74
CA ARG A 30 42.35 7.07 21.03
C ARG A 30 41.64 6.41 22.20
N LYS A 31 42.42 5.64 22.97
CA LYS A 31 42.08 5.00 24.23
C LYS A 31 42.29 6.03 25.35
N GLY A 32 41.23 6.42 26.06
CA GLY A 32 41.30 7.29 27.23
C GLY A 32 41.04 6.50 28.51
N ASN A 33 42.08 6.33 29.34
CA ASN A 33 42.00 5.80 30.70
C ASN A 33 41.29 6.81 31.60
N TYR A 34 40.17 6.45 32.22
CA TYR A 34 39.64 7.20 33.36
C TYR A 34 40.03 6.51 34.68
N ARG A 35 40.81 7.24 35.48
CA ARG A 35 41.33 6.83 36.77
C ARG A 35 40.22 6.80 37.82
N GLN A 36 40.32 5.82 38.72
CA GLN A 36 39.49 5.66 39.92
C GLN A 36 39.60 6.90 40.83
N GLY A 37 38.46 7.49 41.17
CA GLY A 37 38.30 8.47 42.25
C GLY A 37 37.32 7.92 43.28
N ARG A 38 37.86 7.50 44.43
CA ARG A 38 37.13 6.98 45.58
C ARG A 38 36.51 8.16 46.35
N SER A 39 35.20 8.36 46.26
CA SER A 39 34.46 9.24 47.19
C SER A 39 33.56 8.43 48.12
N LYS A 40 33.74 8.72 49.40
CA LYS A 40 33.19 8.15 50.64
C LYS A 40 31.65 7.95 50.62
N TRP A 41 31.20 6.78 51.08
CA TRP A 41 29.79 6.44 51.27
C TRP A 41 29.30 6.93 52.64
N ASN A 42 28.17 7.65 52.70
CA ASN A 42 27.45 7.97 53.94
C ASN A 42 26.05 7.32 53.91
N PRO A 43 25.58 6.71 55.01
CA PRO A 43 24.25 6.08 55.07
C PRO A 43 23.09 7.10 55.08
N PRO A 44 21.86 6.65 54.75
CA PRO A 44 20.76 7.53 54.39
C PRO A 44 20.01 8.09 55.61
N HIS A 45 19.61 9.37 55.52
CA HIS A 45 18.57 9.92 56.38
C HIS A 45 17.19 9.37 55.95
N LYS A 46 16.47 8.78 56.91
CA LYS A 46 15.08 8.33 56.78
C LYS A 46 14.17 9.52 56.49
N THR A 47 13.67 9.62 55.26
CA THR A 47 12.46 10.40 54.93
C THR A 47 11.33 9.45 54.60
N THR A 48 10.26 9.51 55.38
CA THR A 48 9.00 8.80 55.20
C THR A 48 8.37 9.08 53.83
N PRO A 49 7.76 8.07 53.17
CA PRO A 49 7.15 8.28 51.86
C PRO A 49 5.80 9.00 52.00
N LYS A 50 5.69 10.15 51.33
CA LYS A 50 4.43 10.87 51.09
C LYS A 50 3.53 10.01 50.16
N PRO A 51 2.21 9.88 50.41
CA PRO A 51 1.34 9.08 49.56
C PRO A 51 1.34 9.61 48.12
N LYS A 52 1.69 8.77 47.15
CA LYS A 52 1.51 9.08 45.73
C LYS A 52 0.02 9.12 45.43
N ALA A 53 -0.47 10.27 44.95
CA ALA A 53 -1.78 10.36 44.31
C ALA A 53 -1.87 9.31 43.18
N PRO A 54 -3.05 8.72 42.94
CA PRO A 54 -3.19 7.69 41.91
C PRO A 54 -2.88 8.29 40.55
N THR A 55 -1.75 7.87 39.97
CA THR A 55 -1.42 8.11 38.57
C THR A 55 -2.49 7.43 37.73
N HIS A 56 -3.43 8.19 37.20
CA HIS A 56 -4.36 7.71 36.19
C HIS A 56 -3.53 7.36 34.95
N SER A 57 -3.12 6.10 34.83
CA SER A 57 -2.47 5.58 33.65
C SER A 57 -3.44 5.74 32.48
N ILE A 58 -3.19 6.73 31.63
CA ILE A 58 -3.84 6.83 30.33
C ILE A 58 -3.48 5.53 29.61
N PRO A 59 -4.45 4.67 29.23
CA PRO A 59 -4.13 3.47 28.47
C PRO A 59 -3.38 3.88 27.18
N PRO A 60 -2.40 3.08 26.72
CA PRO A 60 -1.76 3.32 25.43
C PRO A 60 -2.86 3.55 24.37
N PRO A 61 -2.68 4.48 23.42
CA PRO A 61 -3.70 4.74 22.41
C PRO A 61 -4.10 3.42 21.76
N LEU A 62 -5.35 3.01 21.98
CA LEU A 62 -5.98 1.91 21.27
C LEU A 62 -5.71 2.11 19.79
N HIS A 63 -5.18 1.05 19.16
CA HIS A 63 -4.68 0.98 17.78
C HIS A 63 -5.46 1.94 16.87
N ARG A 64 -4.86 3.08 16.51
CA ARG A 64 -5.48 3.97 15.52
C ARG A 64 -5.56 3.19 14.22
N PRO A 65 -6.75 2.92 13.67
CA PRO A 65 -6.86 2.18 12.42
C PRO A 65 -6.12 2.96 11.34
N LYS A 66 -5.15 2.30 10.71
CA LYS A 66 -4.26 2.93 9.72
C LYS A 66 -4.94 2.84 8.36
N VAL A 67 -5.87 3.78 8.13
CA VAL A 67 -6.74 3.82 6.96
C VAL A 67 -6.12 4.69 5.85
N PHE A 68 -5.94 4.07 4.70
CA PHE A 68 -5.47 4.63 3.44
C PHE A 68 -6.69 4.83 2.52
N ASP A 69 -7.44 5.90 2.76
CA ASP A 69 -8.56 6.31 1.90
C ASP A 69 -8.01 6.76 0.55
N VAL A 70 -8.43 6.12 -0.54
CA VAL A 70 -7.94 6.39 -1.91
C VAL A 70 -8.09 7.85 -2.33
N ARG A 71 -9.06 8.58 -1.77
CA ARG A 71 -9.26 10.01 -2.07
C ARG A 71 -8.13 10.87 -1.51
N ARG A 72 -7.51 10.45 -0.40
CA ARG A 72 -6.32 11.12 0.16
C ARG A 72 -5.08 10.95 -0.71
N PHE A 73 -5.13 10.01 -1.67
CA PHE A 73 -4.10 9.78 -2.68
C PHE A 73 -4.47 10.39 -4.03
N GLY A 74 -5.53 11.21 -4.10
CA GLY A 74 -5.89 11.98 -5.27
C GLY A 74 -7.07 11.44 -6.08
N ALA A 75 -7.66 10.30 -5.69
CA ALA A 75 -8.81 9.73 -6.38
C ALA A 75 -10.00 10.69 -6.32
N LYS A 76 -10.65 10.91 -7.47
CA LYS A 76 -11.81 11.81 -7.60
C LYS A 76 -13.12 11.11 -7.29
N GLY A 77 -13.27 9.83 -7.67
CA GLY A 77 -14.48 9.06 -7.36
C GLY A 77 -15.73 9.57 -8.09
N ASN A 78 -15.55 10.15 -9.28
CA ASN A 78 -16.63 10.70 -10.12
C ASN A 78 -17.03 9.79 -11.30
N GLY A 79 -16.45 8.59 -11.42
CA GLY A 79 -16.68 7.62 -12.47
C GLY A 79 -16.17 8.02 -13.86
N LYS A 80 -15.35 9.07 -13.94
CA LYS A 80 -14.88 9.65 -15.21
C LYS A 80 -13.37 9.89 -15.24
N THR A 81 -12.82 10.39 -14.15
CA THR A 81 -11.38 10.61 -14.01
C THR A 81 -10.69 9.28 -13.75
N ASP A 82 -9.58 9.04 -14.45
CA ASP A 82 -8.73 7.89 -14.18
C ASP A 82 -8.12 8.01 -12.77
N ASP A 83 -8.60 7.15 -11.88
CA ASP A 83 -8.21 7.09 -10.47
C ASP A 83 -7.14 6.01 -10.22
N THR A 84 -6.65 5.33 -11.27
CA THR A 84 -5.74 4.17 -11.16
C THR A 84 -4.49 4.47 -10.33
N LYS A 85 -3.86 5.63 -10.58
CA LYS A 85 -2.63 6.01 -9.87
C LYS A 85 -2.87 6.22 -8.37
N ALA A 86 -4.00 6.83 -8.01
CA ALA A 86 -4.37 7.05 -6.62
C ALA A 86 -4.59 5.72 -5.87
N PHE A 87 -5.17 4.72 -6.54
CA PHE A 87 -5.31 3.37 -5.98
C PHE A 87 -3.95 2.70 -5.75
N GLN A 88 -3.04 2.77 -6.72
CA GLN A 88 -1.69 2.23 -6.58
C GLN A 88 -0.91 2.89 -5.44
N ASP A 89 -1.05 4.21 -5.29
CA ASP A 89 -0.37 4.96 -4.25
C ASP A 89 -0.95 4.67 -2.85
N ALA A 90 -2.28 4.55 -2.75
CA ALA A 90 -2.94 4.12 -1.52
C ALA A 90 -2.50 2.72 -1.09
N TRP A 91 -2.45 1.77 -2.04
CA TRP A 91 -1.92 0.43 -1.81
C TRP A 91 -0.46 0.45 -1.37
N SER A 92 0.41 1.19 -2.05
CA SER A 92 1.83 1.32 -1.68
C SER A 92 2.03 1.90 -0.29
N GLY A 93 1.16 2.85 0.11
CA GLY A 93 1.13 3.37 1.47
C GLY A 93 0.75 2.31 2.50
N ALA A 94 -0.38 1.62 2.27
CA ALA A 94 -0.89 0.59 3.16
C ALA A 94 0.10 -0.58 3.32
N CYS A 95 0.73 -0.98 2.21
CA CYS A 95 1.73 -2.04 2.15
C CYS A 95 2.84 -1.90 3.19
N LYS A 96 3.24 -0.68 3.54
CA LYS A 96 4.33 -0.41 4.50
C LYS A 96 3.91 -0.59 5.96
N VAL A 97 2.66 -0.97 6.19
CA VAL A 97 2.01 -0.84 7.48
C VAL A 97 1.19 -2.08 7.79
N GLU A 98 1.59 -2.79 8.83
CA GLU A 98 0.87 -3.96 9.34
C GLU A 98 -0.55 -3.59 9.79
N GLY A 99 -1.52 -4.44 9.44
CA GLY A 99 -2.92 -4.27 9.86
C GLY A 99 -3.59 -3.04 9.24
N SER A 100 -3.05 -2.51 8.14
CA SER A 100 -3.60 -1.33 7.48
C SER A 100 -4.83 -1.63 6.64
N THR A 101 -5.59 -0.59 6.33
CA THR A 101 -6.79 -0.71 5.48
C THR A 101 -6.67 0.22 4.30
N VAL A 102 -6.74 -0.30 3.08
CA VAL A 102 -7.04 0.51 1.88
C VAL A 102 -8.55 0.68 1.81
N LEU A 103 -9.03 1.92 1.86
CA LEU A 103 -10.46 2.23 1.88
C LEU A 103 -10.91 2.81 0.55
N VAL A 104 -11.88 2.13 -0.07
CA VAL A 104 -12.67 2.62 -1.20
C VAL A 104 -14.04 3.04 -0.67
N PRO A 105 -14.27 4.34 -0.43
CA PRO A 105 -15.42 4.81 0.33
C PRO A 105 -16.73 4.68 -0.45
N SER A 106 -17.82 4.43 0.28
CA SER A 106 -19.19 4.42 -0.25
C SER A 106 -19.60 5.76 -0.87
N LYS A 107 -20.60 5.73 -1.77
CA LYS A 107 -21.14 6.88 -2.53
C LYS A 107 -20.23 7.42 -3.64
N PHE A 108 -19.04 6.86 -3.81
CA PHE A 108 -18.12 7.23 -4.90
C PHE A 108 -18.03 6.11 -5.93
N THR A 109 -17.79 6.51 -7.17
CA THR A 109 -17.54 5.61 -8.29
C THR A 109 -16.15 5.92 -8.83
N PHE A 110 -15.24 4.96 -8.81
CA PHE A 110 -13.85 5.15 -9.23
C PHE A 110 -13.62 4.47 -10.58
N LEU A 111 -13.15 5.22 -11.57
CA LEU A 111 -12.71 4.63 -12.83
C LEU A 111 -11.26 4.16 -12.66
N VAL A 112 -11.06 2.85 -12.68
CA VAL A 112 -9.74 2.24 -12.46
C VAL A 112 -9.42 1.35 -13.65
N GLY A 113 -8.33 1.66 -14.34
CA GLY A 113 -7.81 0.86 -15.44
C GLY A 113 -7.07 -0.39 -14.96
N PRO A 114 -6.45 -1.14 -15.90
CA PRO A 114 -5.60 -2.28 -15.56
C PRO A 114 -4.53 -1.91 -14.54
N ALA A 115 -4.52 -2.59 -13.40
CA ALA A 115 -3.66 -2.26 -12.28
C ALA A 115 -3.13 -3.51 -11.57
N SER A 116 -1.84 -3.48 -11.24
CA SER A 116 -1.19 -4.49 -10.40
C SER A 116 -0.82 -3.90 -9.04
N PHE A 117 -1.22 -4.60 -8.00
CA PHE A 117 -1.02 -4.28 -6.58
C PHE A 117 -0.05 -5.32 -5.99
N SER A 118 1.24 -5.02 -6.11
CA SER A 118 2.29 -5.93 -5.65
C SER A 118 2.42 -5.96 -4.12
N GLY A 119 2.51 -7.17 -3.60
CA GLY A 119 2.64 -7.51 -2.18
C GLY A 119 4.07 -7.83 -1.73
N VAL A 120 5.07 -7.76 -2.62
CA VAL A 120 6.41 -8.34 -2.41
C VAL A 120 7.10 -7.87 -1.12
N ASN A 121 6.84 -6.62 -0.70
CA ASN A 121 7.39 -6.00 0.50
C ASN A 121 6.29 -5.54 1.48
N CYS A 122 5.10 -6.13 1.41
CA CYS A 122 3.99 -5.72 2.28
C CYS A 122 4.08 -6.35 3.66
N GLN A 123 3.69 -5.56 4.65
CA GLN A 123 3.38 -6.04 5.99
C GLN A 123 2.08 -6.88 5.95
N PRO A 124 1.90 -7.82 6.89
CA PRO A 124 0.75 -8.73 6.89
C PRO A 124 -0.56 -8.04 7.31
N ASN A 125 -1.68 -8.76 7.15
CA ASN A 125 -3.01 -8.38 7.64
C ASN A 125 -3.58 -7.11 6.99
N ILE A 126 -3.29 -6.87 5.70
CA ILE A 126 -3.85 -5.73 4.98
C ILE A 126 -5.32 -6.01 4.62
N VAL A 127 -6.17 -5.02 4.85
CA VAL A 127 -7.59 -5.07 4.49
C VAL A 127 -7.82 -4.16 3.27
N PHE A 128 -8.40 -4.70 2.21
CA PHE A 128 -8.96 -3.93 1.11
C PHE A 128 -10.46 -3.78 1.35
N GLN A 129 -10.86 -2.64 1.93
CA GLN A 129 -12.24 -2.30 2.25
C GLN A 129 -12.91 -1.63 1.04
N LEU A 130 -13.73 -2.40 0.33
CA LEU A 130 -14.51 -1.95 -0.82
C LEU A 130 -15.95 -1.64 -0.43
N ASP A 131 -16.26 -0.36 -0.17
CA ASP A 131 -17.63 0.11 0.11
C ASP A 131 -18.22 0.96 -1.03
N GLY A 132 -17.38 1.47 -1.93
CA GLY A 132 -17.75 2.22 -3.13
C GLY A 132 -17.92 1.34 -4.37
N ILE A 133 -17.95 1.98 -5.53
CA ILE A 133 -18.01 1.30 -6.83
C ILE A 133 -16.67 1.51 -7.54
N ILE A 134 -16.08 0.44 -8.08
CA ILE A 134 -14.97 0.51 -9.02
C ILE A 134 -15.49 0.06 -10.39
N ILE A 135 -15.30 0.89 -11.41
CA ILE A 135 -15.67 0.58 -12.79
C ILE A 135 -14.42 0.46 -13.67
N ALA A 136 -14.44 -0.47 -14.61
CA ALA A 136 -13.36 -0.60 -15.59
C ALA A 136 -13.52 0.41 -16.76
N PRO A 137 -12.43 0.80 -17.44
CA PRO A 137 -12.52 1.58 -18.67
C PRO A 137 -13.06 0.74 -19.82
N THR A 138 -13.92 1.33 -20.65
CA THR A 138 -14.52 0.67 -21.82
C THR A 138 -13.71 0.86 -23.11
N ASP A 139 -12.64 1.64 -23.07
CA ASP A 139 -11.85 1.99 -24.26
C ASP A 139 -10.68 1.01 -24.41
N PHE A 140 -10.61 0.31 -25.56
CA PHE A 140 -9.55 -0.66 -25.91
C PHE A 140 -8.13 -0.15 -25.65
N GLN A 141 -7.88 1.13 -25.90
CA GLN A 141 -6.55 1.72 -25.72
C GLN A 141 -6.07 1.69 -24.26
N CYS A 142 -6.99 1.66 -23.28
CA CYS A 142 -6.65 1.57 -21.86
C CYS A 142 -6.14 0.18 -21.44
N TRP A 143 -6.34 -0.84 -22.26
CA TRP A 143 -6.00 -2.24 -21.97
C TRP A 143 -4.70 -2.72 -22.62
N GLY A 144 -3.98 -1.83 -23.30
CA GLY A 144 -2.76 -2.17 -24.02
C GLY A 144 -3.03 -3.27 -25.06
N ASN A 145 -2.25 -4.35 -25.02
CA ASN A 145 -2.37 -5.46 -25.96
C ASN A 145 -3.53 -6.42 -25.64
N GLY A 146 -4.41 -6.10 -24.69
CA GLY A 146 -5.63 -6.86 -24.40
C GLY A 146 -5.44 -8.13 -23.57
N SER A 147 -4.22 -8.42 -23.08
CA SER A 147 -3.93 -9.66 -22.32
C SER A 147 -3.72 -9.44 -20.81
N LEU A 148 -3.95 -8.23 -20.31
CA LEU A 148 -3.70 -7.90 -18.91
C LEU A 148 -4.97 -8.15 -18.05
N PRO A 149 -4.82 -8.76 -16.86
CA PRO A 149 -5.90 -8.77 -15.89
C PRO A 149 -6.30 -7.33 -15.52
N TRP A 150 -7.57 -7.15 -15.16
CA TRP A 150 -8.06 -5.82 -14.80
C TRP A 150 -7.48 -5.37 -13.46
N LEU A 151 -7.70 -6.14 -12.39
CA LEU A 151 -7.11 -5.87 -11.09
C LEU A 151 -6.36 -7.10 -10.64
N GLU A 152 -5.08 -6.94 -10.36
CA GLU A 152 -4.19 -8.03 -10.01
C GLU A 152 -3.53 -7.72 -8.67
N PHE A 153 -3.69 -8.60 -7.69
CA PHE A 153 -2.96 -8.55 -6.42
C PHE A 153 -2.00 -9.74 -6.38
N THR A 154 -0.70 -9.45 -6.27
CA THR A 154 0.36 -10.47 -6.39
C THR A 154 1.25 -10.48 -5.16
N TYR A 155 1.89 -11.61 -4.86
CA TYR A 155 2.89 -11.71 -3.79
C TYR A 155 2.36 -11.32 -2.38
N LEU A 156 1.10 -11.64 -2.08
CA LEU A 156 0.41 -11.25 -0.84
C LEU A 156 0.85 -12.08 0.39
N ARG A 157 2.14 -11.98 0.75
CA ARG A 157 2.70 -12.70 1.91
C ARG A 157 2.05 -12.17 3.20
N GLY A 158 1.49 -13.07 4.01
CA GLY A 158 0.77 -12.70 5.24
C GLY A 158 -0.71 -12.36 5.03
N GLY A 159 -1.23 -12.56 3.82
CA GLY A 159 -2.65 -12.49 3.51
C GLY A 159 -3.19 -11.07 3.32
N VAL A 160 -4.21 -10.98 2.47
CA VAL A 160 -5.00 -9.77 2.26
C VAL A 160 -6.46 -10.15 2.35
N THR A 161 -7.23 -9.37 3.10
CA THR A 161 -8.68 -9.55 3.20
C THR A 161 -9.36 -8.52 2.31
N VAL A 162 -10.07 -8.97 1.28
CA VAL A 162 -10.98 -8.12 0.51
C VAL A 162 -12.36 -8.24 1.15
N GLN A 163 -12.95 -7.12 1.54
CA GLN A 163 -14.27 -7.10 2.20
C GLN A 163 -15.02 -5.81 1.88
N GLY A 164 -16.29 -5.75 2.29
CA GLY A 164 -17.15 -4.58 2.13
C GLY A 164 -18.40 -4.88 1.32
N LYS A 165 -19.22 -3.85 1.13
CA LYS A 165 -20.54 -3.95 0.44
C LYS A 165 -20.56 -3.27 -0.93
N GLY A 166 -19.39 -2.86 -1.41
CA GLY A 166 -19.21 -2.19 -2.68
C GLY A 166 -19.30 -3.13 -3.87
N ILE A 167 -19.02 -2.56 -5.05
CA ILE A 167 -19.21 -3.24 -6.35
C ILE A 167 -17.93 -3.11 -7.18
N LEU A 168 -17.55 -4.21 -7.82
CA LEU A 168 -16.63 -4.23 -8.96
C LEU A 168 -17.45 -4.42 -10.23
N ASP A 169 -17.47 -3.39 -11.08
CA ASP A 169 -18.19 -3.41 -12.35
C ASP A 169 -17.18 -3.38 -13.51
N GLY A 170 -17.00 -4.55 -14.13
CA GLY A 170 -16.06 -4.70 -15.25
C GLY A 170 -16.53 -4.01 -16.53
N ARG A 171 -17.82 -3.68 -16.69
CA ARG A 171 -18.40 -3.11 -17.93
C ARG A 171 -18.18 -4.00 -19.18
N GLY A 172 -18.54 -5.28 -19.00
CA GLY A 172 -18.51 -6.42 -19.94
C GLY A 172 -19.07 -6.19 -21.34
N SER A 173 -20.27 -5.65 -21.38
CA SER A 173 -21.15 -5.54 -22.54
C SER A 173 -20.59 -4.76 -23.72
N LYS A 174 -19.56 -3.96 -23.50
CA LYS A 174 -18.86 -3.25 -24.59
C LYS A 174 -18.03 -4.17 -25.48
N TRP A 175 -17.70 -5.37 -24.99
CA TRP A 175 -16.70 -6.25 -25.58
C TRP A 175 -17.31 -7.52 -26.18
N TRP A 176 -18.39 -8.01 -25.59
CA TRP A 176 -19.25 -9.03 -26.19
C TRP A 176 -20.54 -8.41 -26.71
N LYS A 177 -21.10 -8.94 -27.80
CA LYS A 177 -22.50 -8.66 -28.16
C LYS A 177 -23.37 -9.38 -27.14
N ASP A 178 -23.91 -8.64 -26.18
CA ASP A 178 -24.73 -9.20 -25.10
C ASP A 178 -26.10 -9.65 -25.63
N ASP A 179 -26.51 -10.87 -25.29
CA ASP A 179 -27.89 -11.35 -25.36
C ASP A 179 -28.71 -10.91 -24.11
N GLY A 180 -28.09 -10.17 -23.18
CA GLY A 180 -28.79 -9.34 -22.20
C GLY A 180 -28.46 -9.61 -20.73
N THR A 181 -27.32 -10.24 -20.41
CA THR A 181 -26.98 -10.58 -19.02
C THR A 181 -25.53 -10.23 -18.66
N GLU A 182 -25.27 -8.97 -18.31
CA GLU A 182 -23.99 -8.60 -17.68
C GLU A 182 -23.90 -9.13 -16.23
N PRO A 183 -22.83 -9.88 -15.86
CA PRO A 183 -22.58 -10.24 -14.47
C PRO A 183 -22.00 -9.05 -13.70
N LYS A 184 -22.86 -8.33 -12.98
CA LYS A 184 -22.42 -7.47 -11.87
C LYS A 184 -22.07 -8.41 -10.73
N ILE A 185 -20.80 -8.44 -10.29
CA ILE A 185 -20.37 -9.33 -9.21
C ILE A 185 -20.51 -8.56 -7.87
N PRO A 186 -21.59 -8.77 -7.10
CA PRO A 186 -21.64 -8.30 -5.73
C PRO A 186 -20.57 -9.03 -4.89
N LEU A 187 -19.92 -8.33 -3.96
CA LEU A 187 -18.85 -8.86 -3.12
C LEU A 187 -19.26 -10.03 -2.20
N ASN A 188 -20.56 -10.37 -2.11
CA ASN A 188 -21.03 -11.60 -1.46
C ASN A 188 -20.76 -12.86 -2.31
N THR A 189 -20.24 -12.70 -3.53
CA THR A 189 -19.77 -13.80 -4.37
C THR A 189 -18.33 -14.09 -4.00
N SER A 190 -18.09 -15.25 -3.38
CA SER A 190 -16.74 -15.70 -3.02
C SER A 190 -15.81 -15.63 -4.24
N PHE A 191 -14.84 -14.70 -4.22
CA PHE A 191 -13.75 -14.73 -5.20
C PHE A 191 -13.01 -16.05 -5.00
N GLN A 192 -12.92 -16.87 -6.05
CA GLN A 192 -12.06 -18.05 -5.98
C GLN A 192 -10.65 -17.55 -5.68
N GLN A 193 -10.20 -17.82 -4.45
CA GLN A 193 -8.82 -17.64 -4.04
C GLN A 193 -7.99 -18.61 -4.90
N ILE A 194 -7.45 -18.13 -6.03
CA ILE A 194 -6.69 -18.97 -6.98
C ILE A 194 -5.39 -19.47 -6.34
N SER A 195 -4.94 -18.82 -5.27
CA SER A 195 -3.92 -19.32 -4.33
C SER A 195 -3.91 -18.42 -3.09
N PRO A 196 -3.32 -18.83 -1.95
CA PRO A 196 -3.18 -17.94 -0.78
C PRO A 196 -2.33 -16.67 -1.02
N ILE A 197 -1.80 -16.46 -2.25
CA ILE A 197 -0.79 -15.45 -2.56
C ILE A 197 -1.21 -14.53 -3.72
N HIS A 198 -2.24 -14.90 -4.50
CA HIS A 198 -2.67 -14.17 -5.69
C HIS A 198 -4.19 -14.02 -5.77
N ILE A 199 -4.66 -12.80 -6.04
CA ILE A 199 -6.04 -12.50 -6.40
C ILE A 199 -6.01 -11.83 -7.76
N ILE A 200 -6.62 -12.45 -8.77
CA ILE A 200 -6.68 -11.90 -10.12
C ILE A 200 -8.14 -11.74 -10.51
N ILE A 201 -8.53 -10.51 -10.80
CA ILE A 201 -9.83 -10.16 -11.34
C ILE A 201 -9.62 -9.96 -12.83
N TYR A 202 -9.99 -11.00 -13.58
CA TYR A 202 -9.97 -10.93 -15.03
C TYR A 202 -11.19 -10.20 -15.55
N PHE A 203 -10.96 -9.62 -16.70
CA PHE A 203 -12.00 -9.30 -17.65
C PHE A 203 -11.69 -10.13 -18.88
N SER A 204 -12.52 -11.13 -19.20
CA SER A 204 -12.22 -12.06 -20.29
C SER A 204 -12.61 -11.41 -21.62
N PHE A 205 -11.62 -11.20 -22.47
CA PHE A 205 -11.81 -11.01 -23.91
C PHE A 205 -11.89 -12.42 -24.52
N HIS A 206 -13.04 -12.78 -25.10
CA HIS A 206 -13.14 -13.97 -25.96
C HIS A 206 -13.18 -13.52 -27.42
#